data_AF-A0A961PBT3-F1
#
_entry.id   AF-A0A961PBT3-F1
#
_cell.length_a   1.000
_cell.length_b   1.000
_cell.length_c   1.000
_cell.angle_alpha   90.00
_cell.angle_beta   90.00
_cell.angle_gamma   90.00
#
_symmetry.space_group_name_H-M   'P 1'
#
loop_
_entity.id
_entity.type
_entity.pdbx_description
1 polymer ?
#
loop_
_entity_poly.entity_id
_entity_poly.type
_entity_poly.pdbx_seq_one_letter_code
_entity_poly.pdbx_strand_id
1 'polypeptide(L)' 'IDRLAEMTSALEDLSGEVAGRLDVAVVTTAKYFLPKLLGSFKHRYPRVQPRLTIANRETMLARIADNADDLFIMGR' A
#
# COMPACT_ATOMS: atom_id res chain seq x y z
N ILE A 1 -4.55 -0.61 21.96
CA ILE A 1 -3.60 -1.18 20.99
C ILE A 1 -3.26 -0.13 19.92
N ASP A 2 -4.24 0.62 19.41
CA ASP A 2 -4.02 1.68 18.39
C ASP A 2 -3.05 2.80 18.80
N ARG A 3 -3.09 3.28 20.05
CA ARG A 3 -2.15 4.33 20.53
C ARG A 3 -0.67 3.94 20.43
N LEU A 4 -0.35 2.66 20.61
CA LEU A 4 1.02 2.18 20.48
C LEU A 4 1.44 2.12 19.01
N ALA A 5 0.52 1.74 18.12
CA ALA A 5 0.75 1.78 16.68
C ALA A 5 0.97 3.22 16.18
N GLU A 6 0.15 4.17 16.63
CA GLU A 6 0.32 5.60 16.32
C GLU A 6 1.66 6.16 16.82
N MET A 7 2.05 5.85 18.06
CA MET A 7 3.37 6.27 18.57
C MET A 7 4.52 5.67 17.78
N THR A 8 4.40 4.41 17.34
CA THR A 8 5.44 3.75 16.55
C THR A 8 5.59 4.43 15.18
N SER A 9 4.48 4.73 14.49
CA SER A 9 4.51 5.51 13.25
C SER A 9 5.11 6.90 13.44
N ALA A 10 4.75 7.61 14.51
CA ALA A 10 5.31 8.94 14.79
C ALA A 10 6.84 8.90 15.01
N LEU A 11 7.37 7.83 15.61
CA LEU A 11 8.81 7.62 15.77
C LEU A 11 9.51 7.27 14.46
N GLU A 12 8.86 6.50 13.58
CA GLU A 12 9.35 6.19 12.23
C GLU A 12 9.41 7.45 11.35
N ASP A 13 8.38 8.31 11.42
CA ASP A 13 8.35 9.59 10.70
C ASP A 13 9.47 10.54 11.18
N LEU A 14 9.75 10.55 12.49
CA LEU A 14 10.83 11.34 13.09
C LEU A 14 12.23 10.84 12.71
N SER A 15 12.40 9.54 12.38
CA SER A 15 13.69 9.01 11.93
C SER A 15 13.97 9.32 10.45
N GLY A 16 12.98 9.84 9.71
CA GLY A 16 13.07 10.15 8.28
C GLY A 16 13.16 8.91 7.39
N GLU A 17 12.97 7.73 7.96
CA GLU A 17 13.04 6.46 7.25
C GLU A 17 11.63 5.98 6.87
N VAL A 18 11.40 5.76 5.57
CA VAL A 18 10.13 5.22 5.09
C VAL A 18 9.95 3.78 5.59
N ALA A 19 8.95 3.59 6.46
CA ALA A 19 8.62 2.32 7.11
C ALA A 19 7.11 2.18 7.32
N GLY A 20 6.67 1.02 7.79
CA GLY A 20 5.26 0.78 8.12
C GLY A 20 4.45 0.11 7.02
N ARG A 21 3.13 0.08 7.20
CA ARG A 21 2.20 -0.62 6.31
C ARG A 21 1.84 0.26 5.12
N LEU A 22 1.77 -0.33 3.93
CA LEU A 22 1.32 0.35 2.71
C LEU A 22 0.23 -0.49 2.04
N ASP A 23 -1.00 0.00 2.06
CA ASP A 23 -2.17 -0.68 1.50
C ASP A 23 -2.39 -0.22 0.06
N VAL A 24 -2.29 -1.16 -0.89
CA VAL A 24 -2.37 -0.87 -2.32
C VAL A 24 -3.45 -1.72 -2.97
N ALA A 25 -4.46 -1.08 -3.54
CA ALA A 25 -5.46 -1.73 -4.37
C ALA A 25 -5.13 -1.58 -5.85
N VAL A 26 -5.26 -2.66 -6.61
CA VAL A 26 -4.98 -2.68 -8.04
C VAL A 26 -6.07 -3.40 -8.84
N VAL A 27 -6.38 -2.90 -10.04
CA VAL A 27 -7.22 -3.64 -10.98
C VAL A 27 -6.57 -4.95 -11.43
N THR A 28 -7.39 -5.96 -11.73
CA THR A 28 -6.94 -7.28 -12.20
C THR A 28 -5.97 -7.26 -13.38
N THR A 29 -6.06 -6.26 -14.27
CA THR A 29 -5.17 -6.10 -15.44
C THR A 29 -3.74 -5.71 -15.07
N ALA A 30 -3.53 -5.11 -13.90
CA ALA A 30 -2.24 -4.61 -13.45
C ALA A 30 -1.44 -5.63 -12.60
N LYS A 31 -1.97 -6.86 -12.42
CA LYS A 31 -1.32 -7.96 -11.70
C LYS A 31 0.06 -8.37 -12.26
N TYR A 32 0.33 -8.07 -13.54
CA TYR A 32 1.52 -8.54 -14.23
C TYR A 32 2.76 -7.67 -14.01
N PHE A 33 2.60 -6.36 -13.80
CA PHE A 33 3.75 -5.46 -13.60
C PHE A 33 4.04 -5.19 -12.12
N LEU A 34 3.01 -5.24 -11.28
CA LEU A 34 3.11 -4.87 -9.87
C LEU A 34 4.06 -5.71 -9.04
N PRO A 35 4.13 -7.05 -9.16
CA PRO A 35 5.07 -7.85 -8.37
C PRO A 35 6.51 -7.40 -8.57
N LYS A 36 6.90 -7.07 -9.81
CA LYS A 36 8.25 -6.57 -10.13
C LYS A 36 8.49 -5.19 -9.52
N LEU A 37 7.52 -4.29 -9.65
CA LEU A 37 7.59 -2.95 -9.06
C LEU A 37 7.70 -3.00 -7.53
N LEU A 38 6.87 -3.81 -6.86
CA LEU A 38 6.89 -4.01 -5.42
C LEU A 38 8.20 -4.65 -4.94
N GLY A 39 8.79 -5.55 -5.75
CA GLY A 39 10.10 -6.11 -5.47
C GLY A 39 11.19 -5.02 -5.42
N SER A 40 11.27 -4.18 -6.45
CA SER A 40 12.23 -3.05 -6.48
C SER A 40 11.95 -2.03 -5.37
N PHE A 41 10.67 -1.74 -5.09
CA PHE A 41 10.27 -0.85 -4.02
C PHE A 41 10.68 -1.38 -2.65
N LYS A 42 10.42 -2.66 -2.35
CA LYS A 42 10.82 -3.30 -1.10
C LYS A 42 12.34 -3.38 -0.93
N HIS A 43 13.09 -3.55 -2.02
CA HIS A 43 14.55 -3.49 -1.97
C HIS A 43 15.05 -2.09 -1.56
N ARG A 44 14.39 -1.04 -2.05
CA ARG A 44 14.71 0.36 -1.70
C ARG A 44 14.23 0.76 -0.31
N TYR A 45 13.09 0.23 0.13
CA TYR A 45 12.45 0.51 1.42
C TYR A 45 12.16 -0.80 2.18
N PRO A 46 13.17 -1.43 2.79
CA PRO A 46 13.03 -2.77 3.38
C PRO A 46 12.04 -2.88 4.53
N ARG A 47 11.79 -1.76 5.22
CA ARG A 47 10.89 -1.68 6.38
C ARG A 47 9.44 -1.39 6.02
N VAL A 48 9.15 -1.14 4.75
CA VAL A 48 7.77 -1.03 4.27
C VAL A 48 7.17 -2.42 4.08
N GLN A 49 5.93 -2.58 4.51
CA GLN A 49 5.14 -3.79 4.42
C GLN A 49 3.97 -3.57 3.46
N PRO A 50 4.19 -3.70 2.14
CA PRO A 50 3.13 -3.52 1.17
C PRO A 50 2.13 -4.67 1.24
N ARG A 51 0.83 -4.33 1.33
CA ARG A 51 -0.29 -5.26 1.19
C ARG A 51 -1.01 -4.97 -0.11
N LEU A 52 -1.14 -5.99 -0.96
CA LEU A 52 -1.75 -5.84 -2.27
C LEU A 52 -3.15 -6.44 -2.29
N THR A 53 -4.15 -5.63 -2.65
CA THR A 53 -5.51 -6.08 -2.96
C THR A 53 -5.72 -6.05 -4.46
N ILE A 54 -6.08 -7.18 -5.06
CA ILE A 54 -6.46 -7.22 -6.48
C ILE A 54 -7.99 -7.21 -6.58
N ALA A 55 -8.54 -6.23 -7.28
CA ALA A 55 -9.97 -6.00 -7.41
C ALA A 55 -10.36 -5.77 -8.88
N ASN A 56 -11.63 -5.98 -9.23
CA ASN A 56 -12.15 -5.48 -10.51
C ASN A 56 -12.50 -3.99 -10.37
N ARG A 57 -12.96 -3.35 -11.47
CA ARG A 57 -13.30 -1.92 -11.46
C ARG A 57 -14.45 -1.59 -10.50
N GLU A 58 -15.47 -2.44 -10.44
CA GLU A 58 -16.63 -2.23 -9.55
C GLU A 58 -16.22 -2.25 -8.07
N THR A 59 -15.51 -3.29 -7.64
CA THR A 59 -14.98 -3.40 -6.28
C THR A 59 -13.99 -2.27 -5.98
N MET A 60 -13.19 -1.84 -6.96
CA MET A 60 -12.25 -0.74 -6.77
C MET A 60 -12.96 0.59 -6.46
N LEU A 61 -14.07 0.88 -7.14
CA LEU A 61 -14.87 2.08 -6.86
C LEU A 61 -15.43 2.07 -5.44
N ALA A 62 -15.91 0.91 -4.95
CA ALA A 62 -16.36 0.77 -3.57
C ALA A 62 -15.21 1.04 -2.56
N ARG A 63 -14.03 0.47 -2.81
CA ARG A 63 -12.85 0.69 -1.94
C ARG A 63 -12.36 2.14 -1.92
N ILE A 64 -12.47 2.84 -3.06
CA ILE A 64 -12.18 4.28 -3.13
C ILE A 64 -13.19 5.06 -2.30
N ALA A 65 -14.48 4.74 -2.41
CA ALA A 65 -15.54 5.40 -1.65
C ALA A 65 -15.35 5.20 -0.12
N ASP A 66 -14.89 4.02 0.28
CA ASP A 66 -14.62 3.68 1.68
C ASP A 66 -13.23 4.14 2.17
N ASN A 67 -12.41 4.77 1.30
CA ASN A 67 -11.02 5.12 1.58
C ASN A 67 -10.21 3.95 2.18
N ALA A 68 -10.40 2.75 1.63
CA ALA A 68 -9.96 1.49 2.22
C ALA A 68 -8.48 1.13 1.99
N ASP A 69 -7.77 1.90 1.16
CA ASP A 69 -6.37 1.69 0.81
C ASP A 69 -5.65 3.04 0.67
N ASP A 70 -4.34 3.04 0.84
CA ASP A 70 -3.49 4.24 0.73
C ASP A 70 -3.23 4.62 -0.74
N LEU A 71 -3.23 3.63 -1.64
CA LEU A 71 -2.97 3.81 -3.07
C LEU A 71 -3.87 2.94 -3.94
N PHE A 72 -4.42 3.56 -4.98
CA PHE A 72 -5.23 2.89 -6.00
C PHE A 72 -4.53 2.94 -7.36
N ILE A 73 -4.35 1.79 -7.99
CA ILE A 73 -3.72 1.65 -9.31
C ILE A 73 -4.75 1.11 -10.30
N MET A 74 -5.21 1.98 -11.19
CA MET A 74 -6.04 1.61 -12.33
C MET A 74 -5.16 1.40 -13.57
N GLY A 75 -5.36 0.28 -14.25
CA GLY A 75 -4.87 0.08 -15.61
C GLY A 75 -5.64 0.98 -16.57
N ARG A 76 -5.02 1.26 -17.72
CA ARG A 76 -5.69 1.97 -18.81
C ARG A 76 -6.80 1.11 -19.41
#